data_AF-A0A329ZJ54-F1
#
_entry.id   AF-A0A329ZJ54-F1
#
_cell.length_a   1.000
_cell.length_b   1.000
_cell.length_c   1.000
_cell.angle_alpha   90.00
_cell.angle_beta   90.00
_cell.angle_gamma   90.00
#
_symmetry.space_group_name_H-M   'P 1'
#
loop_
_entity.id
_entity.type
_entity.pdbx_description
1 polymer ?
#
loop_
_entity_poly.entity_id
_entity_poly.type
_entity_poly.pdbx_seq_one_letter_code
_entity_poly.pdbx_strand_id
1 'polypeptide(L)'
;MIINRRNAIKIFSSSSLMCVVPKLIADDNISNSDMFRLLSLVQEDLFPYIKELNIDSAAYLKLILAHSKVSQKTKNAIINGAKNLDKESLDMYNKHYIDLDFSNRDRLLKHISKISWGEDWIYDMLVFIMESILGDPIYGINTNENGWKWLNHHTGLPQPNKPFL
;
A
#
# COMPACT_ATOMS: atom_id res chain seq x y z
N MET A 1 21.92 6.77 8.05
CA MET A 1 20.95 6.32 9.07
C MET A 1 19.71 5.82 8.35
N ILE A 2 19.58 4.51 8.16
CA ILE A 2 18.39 3.89 7.53
C ILE A 2 17.32 3.81 8.62
N ILE A 3 16.33 4.69 8.56
CA ILE A 3 15.24 4.70 9.53
C ILE A 3 14.33 3.51 9.23
N ASN A 4 14.37 2.51 10.11
CA ASN A 4 13.45 1.38 10.05
C ASN A 4 12.10 1.83 10.65
N ARG A 5 11.12 2.12 9.78
CA ARG A 5 9.77 2.62 10.15
C ARG A 5 9.07 1.77 11.20
N ARG A 6 9.44 0.49 11.34
CA ARG A 6 8.82 -0.49 12.26
C ARG A 6 9.34 -0.45 13.70
N ASN A 7 10.44 0.29 13.99
CA ASN A 7 11.07 0.25 15.31
C ASN A 7 10.56 1.32 16.29
N ALA A 8 9.61 2.17 15.90
CA ALA A 8 9.10 3.22 16.79
C ALA A 8 8.09 2.69 17.83
N ILE A 9 7.35 1.61 17.55
CA ILE A 9 6.38 1.04 18.48
C ILE A 9 6.30 -0.47 18.22
N LYS A 10 6.93 -1.28 19.11
CA LYS A 10 6.58 -2.68 19.47
C LYS A 10 7.74 -3.30 20.24
N ILE A 11 7.68 -3.23 21.56
CA ILE A 11 8.25 -4.26 22.43
C ILE A 11 7.12 -5.27 22.63
N PHE A 12 7.30 -6.53 22.22
CA PHE A 12 6.91 -7.76 22.93
C PHE A 12 7.01 -9.02 22.04
N SER A 13 7.80 -9.98 22.55
CA SER A 13 7.76 -11.46 22.47
C SER A 13 7.76 -12.25 21.14
N SER A 14 8.91 -12.91 20.93
CA SER A 14 9.11 -14.37 20.87
C SER A 14 8.42 -15.25 19.81
N SER A 15 9.27 -15.83 18.96
CA SER A 15 9.38 -17.26 18.55
C SER A 15 8.12 -18.06 18.18
N SER A 16 8.01 -18.42 16.90
CA SER A 16 7.44 -19.70 16.48
C SER A 16 8.13 -20.23 15.23
N LEU A 17 8.38 -21.55 15.26
CA LEU A 17 9.00 -22.36 14.21
C LEU A 17 8.15 -22.36 12.93
N MET A 18 8.78 -22.20 11.77
CA MET A 18 8.13 -22.40 10.46
C MET A 18 8.54 -23.76 9.89
N CYS A 19 7.57 -24.66 9.77
CA CYS A 19 7.62 -25.81 8.87
C CYS A 19 7.72 -25.32 7.43
N VAL A 20 8.67 -25.86 6.67
CA VAL A 20 8.78 -25.63 5.23
C VAL A 20 7.81 -26.57 4.52
N VAL A 21 6.78 -26.01 3.87
CA VAL A 21 6.00 -26.72 2.86
C VAL A 21 6.47 -26.21 1.50
N PRO A 22 7.06 -27.04 0.62
CA PRO A 22 7.35 -26.61 -0.74
C PRO A 22 6.04 -26.65 -1.54
N LYS A 23 5.49 -25.48 -1.89
CA LYS A 23 4.39 -25.38 -2.86
C LYS A 23 4.97 -25.33 -4.28
N LEU A 24 4.53 -26.27 -5.11
CA LEU A 24 4.86 -26.37 -6.54
C LEU A 24 4.25 -25.20 -7.34
N ILE A 25 5.15 -24.50 -8.05
CA ILE A 25 5.10 -23.74 -9.32
C ILE A 25 3.73 -23.35 -9.91
N ALA A 26 3.55 -22.03 -10.12
CA ALA A 26 3.00 -21.43 -11.33
C ALA A 26 3.85 -20.17 -11.64
N ASP A 27 4.17 -19.93 -12.93
CA ASP A 27 4.92 -18.76 -13.38
C ASP A 27 3.98 -17.51 -13.34
N ASP A 28 3.72 -17.04 -12.12
CA ASP A 28 2.73 -16.00 -11.75
C ASP A 28 3.30 -14.57 -11.91
N ASN A 29 3.95 -14.25 -13.02
CA ASN A 29 4.53 -12.92 -13.22
C ASN A 29 3.47 -11.93 -13.74
N ILE A 30 2.71 -11.33 -12.81
CA ILE A 30 1.91 -10.11 -13.09
C ILE A 30 2.81 -9.04 -13.73
N SER A 31 2.37 -8.45 -14.85
CA SER A 31 3.13 -7.38 -15.52
C SER A 31 3.30 -6.19 -14.59
N ASN A 32 4.39 -5.43 -14.76
CA ASN A 32 4.60 -4.19 -14.00
C ASN A 32 3.44 -3.19 -14.18
N SER A 33 2.83 -3.11 -15.37
CA SER A 33 1.67 -2.25 -15.60
C SER A 33 0.46 -2.69 -14.77
N ASP A 34 0.22 -3.99 -14.72
CA ASP A 34 -0.92 -4.58 -14.02
C ASP A 34 -0.72 -4.53 -12.50
N MET A 35 0.52 -4.61 -12.03
CA MET A 35 0.89 -4.40 -10.63
C MET A 35 0.50 -2.99 -10.14
N PHE A 36 0.87 -1.94 -10.88
CA PHE A 36 0.50 -0.58 -10.50
C PHE A 36 -1.00 -0.34 -10.60
N ARG A 37 -1.67 -0.94 -11.58
CA ARG A 37 -3.13 -0.87 -11.70
C ARG A 37 -3.81 -1.56 -10.52
N LEU A 38 -3.32 -2.73 -10.11
CA LEU A 38 -3.81 -3.45 -8.92
C LEU A 38 -3.63 -2.60 -7.67
N LEU A 39 -2.44 -2.05 -7.43
CA LEU A 39 -2.19 -1.20 -6.26
C LEU A 39 -3.10 0.03 -6.23
N SER A 40 -3.29 0.69 -7.37
CA SER A 40 -4.23 1.82 -7.50
C SER A 40 -5.65 1.41 -7.16
N LEU A 41 -6.12 0.28 -7.72
CA LEU A 41 -7.46 -0.21 -7.50
C LEU A 41 -7.69 -0.58 -6.01
N VAL A 42 -6.71 -1.21 -5.37
CA VAL A 42 -6.75 -1.53 -3.94
C VAL A 42 -6.85 -0.26 -3.10
N GLN A 43 -6.08 0.78 -3.41
CA GLN A 43 -6.16 2.03 -2.64
C GLN A 43 -7.53 2.71 -2.79
N GLU A 44 -8.13 2.65 -3.98
CA GLU A 44 -9.49 3.13 -4.23
C GLU A 44 -10.54 2.29 -3.50
N ASP A 45 -10.40 0.96 -3.46
CA ASP A 45 -11.33 0.07 -2.75
C ASP A 45 -11.22 0.25 -1.22
N LEU A 46 -10.01 0.48 -0.69
CA LEU A 46 -9.77 0.70 0.74
C LEU A 46 -10.21 2.09 1.22
N PHE A 47 -10.08 3.11 0.37
CA PHE A 47 -10.48 4.48 0.71
C PHE A 47 -11.11 5.20 -0.51
N PRO A 48 -12.39 4.91 -0.83
CA PRO A 48 -13.04 5.44 -2.04
C PRO A 48 -13.07 6.98 -2.13
N TYR A 49 -13.11 7.64 -0.96
CA TYR A 49 -13.14 9.09 -0.86
C TYR A 49 -11.86 9.77 -1.38
N ILE A 50 -10.76 9.03 -1.60
CA ILE A 50 -9.53 9.56 -2.23
C ILE A 50 -9.81 10.20 -3.61
N LYS A 51 -10.81 9.68 -4.32
CA LYS A 51 -11.23 10.21 -5.63
C LYS A 51 -11.84 11.60 -5.51
N GLU A 52 -12.67 11.82 -4.50
CA GLU A 52 -13.28 13.12 -4.23
C GLU A 52 -12.23 14.16 -3.80
N LEU A 53 -11.18 13.71 -3.12
CA LEU A 53 -10.03 14.54 -2.76
C LEU A 53 -9.14 14.88 -3.97
N ASN A 54 -9.30 14.21 -5.12
CA ASN A 54 -8.43 14.34 -6.29
C ASN A 54 -6.94 14.15 -5.93
N ILE A 55 -6.63 13.09 -5.17
CA ILE A 55 -5.27 12.73 -4.74
C ILE A 55 -4.89 11.38 -5.37
N ASP A 56 -3.76 11.34 -6.08
CA ASP A 56 -3.21 10.11 -6.65
C ASP A 56 -2.32 9.39 -5.62
N SER A 57 -2.95 8.57 -4.77
CA SER A 57 -2.23 7.76 -3.77
C SER A 57 -1.33 6.68 -4.40
N ALA A 58 -1.60 6.27 -5.64
CA ALA A 58 -0.78 5.30 -6.35
C ALA A 58 0.52 5.94 -6.86
N ALA A 59 0.49 7.23 -7.23
CA ALA A 59 1.70 8.00 -7.50
C ALA A 59 2.61 8.09 -6.27
N TYR A 60 2.06 8.18 -5.06
CA TYR A 60 2.87 8.11 -3.84
C TYR A 60 3.58 6.75 -3.70
N LEU A 61 2.89 5.63 -3.98
CA LEU A 61 3.55 4.32 -3.99
C LEU A 61 4.68 4.24 -5.03
N LYS A 62 4.51 4.85 -6.22
CA LYS A 62 5.59 4.95 -7.22
C LYS A 62 6.81 5.69 -6.66
N LEU A 63 6.60 6.81 -5.96
CA LEU A 63 7.68 7.54 -5.29
C LEU A 63 8.39 6.65 -4.26
N ILE A 64 7.63 5.95 -3.40
CA ILE A 64 8.19 5.05 -2.39
C ILE A 64 9.01 3.92 -3.01
N LEU A 65 8.54 3.32 -4.11
CA LEU A 65 9.25 2.24 -4.81
C LEU A 65 10.51 2.75 -5.51
N ALA A 66 10.51 3.96 -6.06
CA ALA A 66 11.67 4.54 -6.74
C ALA A 66 12.72 5.09 -5.76
N HIS A 67 12.31 5.56 -4.58
CA HIS A 67 13.18 6.32 -3.70
C HIS A 67 14.30 5.47 -3.06
N SER A 68 15.54 6.00 -3.06
CA SER A 68 16.74 5.25 -2.66
C SER A 68 16.85 5.03 -1.15
N LYS A 69 16.28 5.91 -0.32
CA LYS A 69 16.31 5.75 1.15
C LYS A 69 15.21 4.84 1.69
N VAL A 70 14.25 4.42 0.85
CA VAL A 70 13.25 3.42 1.25
C VAL A 70 13.88 2.04 1.25
N SER A 71 13.73 1.33 2.37
CA SER A 71 14.33 0.01 2.52
C SER A 71 13.77 -0.99 1.50
N GLN A 72 14.62 -1.90 1.01
CA GLN A 72 14.18 -2.97 0.11
C GLN A 72 13.10 -3.86 0.77
N LYS A 73 13.14 -4.01 2.10
CA LYS A 73 12.09 -4.72 2.86
C LYS A 73 10.72 -4.08 2.65
N THR A 74 10.61 -2.76 2.73
CA THR A 74 9.35 -2.03 2.48
C THR A 74 8.90 -2.18 1.03
N LYS A 75 9.82 -2.03 0.07
CA LYS A 75 9.51 -2.20 -1.36
C LYS A 75 8.98 -3.61 -1.64
N ASN A 76 9.66 -4.63 -1.09
CA ASN A 76 9.24 -6.02 -1.22
C ASN A 76 7.89 -6.28 -0.55
N ALA A 77 7.59 -5.65 0.60
CA ALA A 77 6.29 -5.80 1.25
C ALA A 77 5.14 -5.29 0.37
N ILE A 78 5.31 -4.13 -0.29
CA ILE A 78 4.32 -3.58 -1.22
C ILE A 78 4.08 -4.55 -2.38
N ILE A 79 5.16 -4.96 -3.06
CA ILE A 79 5.10 -5.79 -4.27
C ILE A 79 4.60 -7.21 -3.96
N ASN A 80 5.11 -7.84 -2.90
CA ASN A 80 4.73 -9.21 -2.55
C ASN A 80 3.29 -9.28 -2.05
N GLY A 81 2.82 -8.29 -1.28
CA GLY A 81 1.43 -8.28 -0.84
C GLY A 81 0.45 -8.14 -2.00
N ALA A 82 0.79 -7.34 -3.02
CA ALA A 82 -0.01 -7.26 -4.24
C ALA A 82 -0.02 -8.58 -5.04
N LYS A 83 1.13 -9.26 -5.18
CA LYS A 83 1.19 -10.60 -5.79
C LYS A 83 0.36 -11.62 -5.00
N ASN A 84 0.45 -11.59 -3.67
CA ASN A 84 -0.32 -12.48 -2.82
C ASN A 84 -1.83 -12.21 -2.94
N LEU A 85 -2.25 -10.94 -2.97
CA LEU A 85 -3.65 -10.58 -3.20
C LEU A 85 -4.18 -11.13 -4.53
N ASP A 86 -3.41 -10.98 -5.62
CA ASP A 86 -3.81 -11.48 -6.93
C ASP A 86 -3.88 -13.01 -6.94
N LYS A 87 -2.94 -13.68 -6.24
CA LYS A 87 -2.98 -15.13 -6.04
C LYS A 87 -4.24 -15.57 -5.27
N GLU A 88 -4.58 -14.90 -4.17
CA GLU A 88 -5.82 -15.20 -3.43
C GLU A 88 -7.07 -14.95 -4.27
N SER A 89 -7.04 -13.95 -5.16
CA SER A 89 -8.10 -13.70 -6.13
C SER A 89 -8.27 -14.87 -7.11
N LEU A 90 -7.17 -15.37 -7.66
CA LEU A 90 -7.16 -16.55 -8.53
C LEU A 90 -7.63 -17.80 -7.79
N ASP A 91 -7.16 -18.02 -6.56
CA ASP A 91 -7.52 -19.18 -5.75
C ASP A 91 -9.02 -19.17 -5.39
N MET A 92 -9.60 -18.00 -5.10
CA MET A 92 -11.00 -17.87 -4.65
C MET A 92 -12.03 -17.71 -5.78
N TYR A 93 -11.65 -17.06 -6.88
CA TYR A 93 -12.57 -16.66 -7.96
C TYR A 93 -12.12 -17.10 -9.36
N ASN A 94 -10.95 -17.71 -9.50
CA ASN A 94 -10.33 -18.06 -10.78
C ASN A 94 -10.23 -16.86 -11.74
N LYS A 95 -9.98 -15.66 -11.19
CA LYS A 95 -9.83 -14.39 -11.90
C LYS A 95 -8.80 -13.51 -11.20
N HIS A 96 -8.06 -12.70 -11.95
CA HIS A 96 -7.19 -11.68 -11.39
C HIS A 96 -7.98 -10.62 -10.63
N TYR A 97 -7.35 -9.98 -9.65
CA TYR A 97 -7.98 -8.98 -8.79
C TYR A 97 -8.57 -7.82 -9.60
N ILE A 98 -7.84 -7.39 -10.63
CA ILE A 98 -8.24 -6.29 -11.52
C ILE A 98 -9.48 -6.59 -12.36
N ASP A 99 -9.82 -7.87 -12.53
CA ASP A 99 -10.96 -8.35 -13.32
C ASP A 99 -12.19 -8.68 -12.47
N LEU A 100 -12.07 -8.60 -11.15
CA LEU A 100 -13.18 -8.76 -10.22
C LEU A 100 -14.05 -7.51 -10.20
N ASP A 101 -15.37 -7.69 -10.02
CA ASP A 101 -16.26 -6.60 -9.64
C ASP A 101 -16.00 -6.13 -8.19
N PHE A 102 -16.51 -4.94 -7.85
CA PHE A 102 -16.30 -4.33 -6.53
C PHE A 102 -16.78 -5.24 -5.37
N SER A 103 -17.88 -5.97 -5.53
CA SER A 103 -18.42 -6.83 -4.46
C SER A 103 -17.49 -8.01 -4.16
N ASN A 104 -16.89 -8.60 -5.20
CA ASN A 104 -15.90 -9.67 -5.06
C ASN A 104 -14.58 -9.14 -4.49
N ARG A 105 -14.13 -7.94 -4.90
CA ARG A 105 -12.94 -7.30 -4.33
C ARG A 105 -13.11 -6.96 -2.85
N ASP A 106 -14.25 -6.40 -2.45
CA ASP A 106 -14.58 -6.11 -1.05
C ASP A 106 -14.60 -7.40 -0.19
N ARG A 107 -15.23 -8.47 -0.69
CA ARG A 107 -15.22 -9.78 -0.01
C ARG A 107 -13.81 -10.33 0.14
N LEU A 108 -12.97 -10.23 -0.89
CA LEU A 108 -11.59 -10.67 -0.85
C LEU A 108 -10.75 -9.85 0.16
N LEU A 109 -10.88 -8.53 0.15
CA LEU A 109 -10.19 -7.66 1.11
C LEU A 109 -10.60 -7.98 2.56
N LYS A 110 -11.89 -8.22 2.81
CA LYS A 110 -12.41 -8.69 4.12
C LYS A 110 -11.95 -10.09 4.50
N HIS A 111 -11.65 -10.93 3.52
CA HIS A 111 -11.08 -12.26 3.76
C HIS A 111 -9.61 -12.13 4.17
N ILE A 112 -8.79 -11.44 3.37
CA ILE A 112 -7.35 -11.31 3.65
C ILE A 112 -7.06 -10.43 4.88
N SER A 113 -7.98 -9.56 5.29
CA SER A 113 -7.84 -8.79 6.54
C SER A 113 -7.89 -9.67 7.80
N LYS A 114 -8.24 -10.95 7.68
CA LYS A 114 -8.33 -11.91 8.80
C LYS A 114 -7.10 -12.82 8.89
N ILE A 115 -6.16 -12.71 7.96
CA ILE A 115 -4.93 -13.50 7.94
C ILE A 115 -3.72 -12.57 8.11
N SER A 116 -2.70 -13.04 8.82
CA SER A 116 -1.62 -12.17 9.32
C SER A 116 -0.92 -11.34 8.24
N TRP A 117 -0.58 -11.93 7.09
CA TRP A 117 0.11 -11.18 6.04
C TRP A 117 -0.81 -10.13 5.38
N GLY A 118 -2.10 -10.44 5.24
CA GLY A 118 -3.07 -9.58 4.57
C GLY A 118 -3.50 -8.42 5.47
N GLU A 119 -3.67 -8.66 6.77
CA GLU A 119 -3.85 -7.61 7.78
C GLU A 119 -2.68 -6.61 7.77
N ASP A 120 -1.44 -7.11 7.86
CA ASP A 120 -0.23 -6.27 7.84
C ASP A 120 -0.13 -5.46 6.53
N TRP A 121 -0.44 -6.07 5.40
CA TRP A 121 -0.34 -5.41 4.10
C TRP A 121 -1.45 -4.37 3.88
N ILE A 122 -2.70 -4.66 4.28
CA ILE A 122 -3.79 -3.68 4.25
C ILE A 122 -3.47 -2.48 5.16
N TYR A 123 -2.91 -2.74 6.35
CA TYR A 123 -2.43 -1.68 7.23
C TYR A 123 -1.39 -0.79 6.52
N ASP A 124 -0.38 -1.40 5.90
CA ASP A 124 0.64 -0.65 5.15
C ASP A 124 0.00 0.17 4.00
N MET A 125 -0.98 -0.38 3.26
CA MET A 125 -1.70 0.34 2.20
C MET A 125 -2.48 1.54 2.73
N LEU A 126 -3.18 1.40 3.85
CA LEU A 126 -3.87 2.50 4.52
C LEU A 126 -2.89 3.58 4.99
N VAL A 127 -1.72 3.18 5.53
CA VAL A 127 -0.67 4.14 5.89
C VAL A 127 -0.20 4.92 4.66
N PHE A 128 0.06 4.26 3.52
CA PHE A 128 0.47 4.97 2.30
C PHE A 128 -0.63 5.88 1.74
N ILE A 129 -1.90 5.50 1.86
CA ILE A 129 -3.03 6.38 1.53
C ILE A 129 -2.99 7.62 2.42
N MET A 130 -2.88 7.46 3.74
CA MET A 130 -2.86 8.60 4.66
C MET A 130 -1.63 9.48 4.45
N GLU A 131 -0.46 8.90 4.15
CA GLU A 131 0.73 9.67 3.79
C GLU A 131 0.56 10.47 2.49
N SER A 132 -0.16 9.92 1.51
CA SER A 132 -0.48 10.67 0.29
C SER A 132 -1.41 11.87 0.53
N ILE A 133 -2.31 11.74 1.50
CA ILE A 133 -3.27 12.79 1.91
C ILE A 133 -2.59 13.87 2.76
N LEU A 134 -1.74 13.44 3.71
CA LEU A 134 -1.09 14.32 4.68
C LEU A 134 0.24 14.89 4.19
N GLY A 135 0.81 14.30 3.13
CA GLY A 135 2.09 14.70 2.57
C GLY A 135 2.12 16.15 2.15
N ASP A 136 3.30 16.76 2.25
CA ASP A 136 3.54 18.12 1.79
C ASP A 136 3.35 18.21 0.26
N PRO A 137 2.63 19.24 -0.25
CA PRO A 137 2.44 19.46 -1.68
C PRO A 137 3.73 19.46 -2.50
N ILE A 138 4.88 19.79 -1.90
CA ILE A 138 6.19 19.78 -2.57
C ILE A 138 6.56 18.41 -3.15
N TYR A 139 5.99 17.32 -2.63
CA TYR A 139 6.19 15.97 -3.14
C TYR A 139 5.27 15.61 -4.33
N GLY A 140 4.43 16.54 -4.79
CA GLY A 140 3.66 16.41 -6.02
C GLY A 140 2.43 15.52 -5.94
N ILE A 141 2.01 15.11 -4.74
CA ILE A 141 0.84 14.25 -4.53
C ILE A 141 -0.36 15.06 -4.02
N ASN A 142 -0.22 15.70 -2.85
CA ASN A 142 -1.24 16.58 -2.27
C ASN A 142 -1.16 18.01 -2.84
N THR A 143 -1.08 18.15 -4.17
CA THR A 143 -0.65 19.39 -4.88
C THR A 143 -1.51 20.63 -4.60
N ASN A 144 -2.77 20.45 -4.20
CA ASN A 144 -3.70 21.53 -3.86
C ASN A 144 -4.03 21.60 -2.37
N GLU A 145 -3.26 20.91 -1.52
CA GLU A 145 -3.52 20.77 -0.09
C GLU A 145 -4.91 20.17 0.19
N ASN A 146 -5.48 19.41 -0.77
CA ASN A 146 -6.84 18.89 -0.68
C ASN A 146 -7.02 18.01 0.55
N GLY A 147 -6.01 17.20 0.88
CA GLY A 147 -6.03 16.37 2.08
C GLY A 147 -5.99 17.21 3.35
N TRP A 148 -5.25 18.32 3.35
CA TRP A 148 -5.19 19.22 4.49
C TRP A 148 -6.49 20.00 4.67
N LYS A 149 -7.05 20.53 3.58
CA LYS A 149 -8.36 21.20 3.56
C LYS A 149 -9.46 20.28 4.07
N TRP A 150 -9.47 19.03 3.60
CA TRP A 150 -10.43 18.01 4.06
C TRP A 150 -10.36 17.77 5.57
N LEU A 151 -9.15 17.68 6.11
CA LEU A 151 -8.93 17.43 7.55
C LEU A 151 -8.95 18.70 8.41
N ASN A 152 -9.13 19.88 7.80
CA ASN A 152 -8.87 21.16 8.46
C ASN A 152 -7.49 21.19 9.15
N HIS A 153 -6.49 20.56 8.51
CA HIS A 153 -5.14 20.40 9.04
C HIS A 153 -4.35 21.70 8.90
N HIS A 154 -3.81 22.17 10.01
CA HIS A 154 -2.91 23.31 10.05
C HIS A 154 -1.47 22.81 10.17
N THR A 155 -0.66 23.06 9.15
CA THR A 155 0.74 22.60 9.11
C THR A 155 1.65 23.45 10.00
N GLY A 156 2.78 22.87 10.40
CA GLY A 156 3.87 23.66 10.98
C GLY A 156 4.48 24.62 9.94
N LEU A 157 4.76 25.85 10.36
CA LEU A 157 5.48 26.83 9.55
C LEU A 157 6.91 27.03 10.11
N PRO A 158 7.92 27.26 9.25
CA PRO A 158 7.85 27.32 7.79
C PRO A 158 7.75 25.93 7.14
N GLN A 159 7.14 25.87 5.96
CA GLN A 159 7.13 24.68 5.11
C GLN A 159 8.50 24.46 4.43
N PRO A 160 8.83 23.21 4.05
CA PRO A 160 10.04 22.91 3.30
C PRO A 160 10.03 23.53 1.90
N ASN A 161 11.17 24.08 1.48
CA ASN A 161 11.35 24.66 0.14
C ASN A 161 11.99 23.67 -0.85
N LYS A 162 12.36 22.46 -0.41
CA LYS A 162 12.97 21.41 -1.24
C LYS A 162 12.45 20.03 -0.79
N PRO A 163 12.16 19.11 -1.72
CA PRO A 163 11.78 17.74 -1.37
C PRO A 163 12.95 17.01 -0.68
N PHE A 164 12.67 16.26 0.38
CA PHE A 164 13.67 15.45 1.10
C PHE A 164 13.81 14.02 0.54
N LEU A 165 12.86 13.62 -0.29
CA LEU A 165 12.79 12.35 -1.03
C LEU A 165 13.41 12.56 -2.42
#